data_AF-A0AAW1V9N7-F1
#
_entry.id   AF-A0AAW1V9N7-F1
#
_cell.length_a   1.000
_cell.length_b   1.000
_cell.length_c   1.000
_cell.angle_alpha   90.00
_cell.angle_beta   90.00
_cell.angle_gamma   90.00
#
_symmetry.space_group_name_H-M   'P 1'
#
loop_
_entity.id
_entity.type
_entity.pdbx_description
1 polymer ?
#
loop_
_entity_poly.entity_id
_entity_poly.type
_entity_poly.pdbx_seq_one_letter_code
_entity_poly.pdbx_strand_id
1 'polypeptide(L)'
;MRAKKRISLNSRDYGFEKHNDIYLNHDMSYETQKLFKEARNFKKSYNYKFAWFSDGKILLRKKEESPVIHVKSANILENLKPKSEKKTNGQKKKNKS
;
A
#
# COMPACT_ATOMS: atom_id res chain seq x y z
N MET A 1 -19.46 25.56 0.17
CA MET A 1 -19.24 24.21 0.73
C MET A 1 -18.25 24.30 1.87
N ARG A 2 -18.68 24.03 3.12
CA ARG A 2 -17.81 24.10 4.32
C ARG A 2 -16.95 22.83 4.37
N ALA A 3 -15.62 22.96 4.41
CA ALA A 3 -14.74 21.80 4.53
C ALA A 3 -15.05 21.05 5.84
N LYS A 4 -15.20 19.72 5.78
CA LYS A 4 -15.41 18.88 6.98
C LYS A 4 -14.19 19.03 7.89
N LYS A 5 -14.40 19.64 9.07
CA LYS A 5 -13.40 19.68 10.14
C LYS A 5 -13.09 18.24 10.55
N ARG A 6 -11.83 17.82 10.42
CA ARG A 6 -11.36 16.53 10.96
C ARG A 6 -11.34 16.68 12.48
N ILE A 7 -12.31 16.07 13.15
CA ILE A 7 -12.35 15.99 14.61
C ILE A 7 -11.61 14.70 14.99
N SER A 8 -10.74 14.79 15.99
CA SER A 8 -10.14 13.60 16.59
C SER A 8 -11.20 12.95 17.47
N LEU A 9 -11.77 11.84 17.00
CA LEU A 9 -12.71 11.04 17.78
C LEU A 9 -11.95 10.39 18.94
N ASN A 10 -12.39 10.64 20.16
CA ASN A 10 -11.82 10.07 21.37
C ASN A 10 -12.88 9.18 22.07
N SER A 11 -12.47 8.36 23.03
CA SER A 11 -13.42 7.46 23.72
C SER A 11 -14.57 8.19 24.44
N ARG A 12 -14.42 9.46 24.84
CA ARG A 12 -15.55 10.22 25.45
C ARG A 12 -16.64 10.55 24.44
N ASP A 13 -16.30 10.74 23.17
CA ASP A 13 -17.29 11.00 22.11
C ASP A 13 -18.23 9.80 21.91
N TYR A 14 -17.86 8.62 22.43
CA TYR A 14 -18.64 7.39 22.42
C TYR A 14 -19.20 7.01 23.80
N GLY A 15 -19.12 7.89 24.79
CA GLY A 15 -19.71 7.68 26.12
C GLY A 15 -18.84 6.89 27.11
N PHE A 16 -17.56 6.67 26.80
CA PHE A 16 -16.63 6.08 27.77
C PHE A 16 -16.11 7.15 28.74
N GLU A 17 -16.03 6.81 30.03
CA GLU A 17 -15.59 7.75 31.08
C GLU A 17 -14.13 8.19 30.91
N LYS A 18 -13.27 7.29 30.42
CA LYS A 18 -11.83 7.53 30.27
C LYS A 18 -11.49 8.10 28.89
N HIS A 19 -10.57 9.06 28.88
CA HIS A 19 -10.00 9.59 27.64
C HIS A 19 -8.91 8.65 27.13
N ASN A 20 -9.30 7.69 26.31
CA ASN A 20 -8.37 6.79 25.64
C ASN A 20 -8.33 7.09 24.14
N ASP A 21 -7.19 6.79 23.53
CA ASP A 21 -7.05 6.81 22.08
C ASP A 21 -7.77 5.60 21.48
N ILE A 22 -8.49 5.83 20.39
CA ILE A 22 -9.19 4.76 19.66
C ILE A 22 -8.24 4.22 18.59
N TYR A 23 -7.83 2.96 18.74
CA TYR A 23 -7.06 2.26 17.73
C TYR A 23 -8.00 1.48 16.80
N LEU A 24 -7.89 1.73 15.50
CA LEU A 24 -8.57 0.96 14.49
C LEU A 24 -7.58 -0.03 13.86
N ASN A 25 -7.83 -1.31 14.04
CA ASN A 25 -7.10 -2.34 13.32
C ASN A 25 -7.61 -2.37 11.87
N HIS A 26 -6.73 -2.06 10.93
CA HIS A 26 -7.03 -2.20 9.51
C HIS A 26 -6.70 -3.63 9.06
N ASP A 27 -7.71 -4.50 9.06
CA ASP A 27 -7.57 -5.81 8.44
C ASP A 27 -7.58 -5.66 6.91
N MET A 28 -6.46 -6.00 6.29
CA MET A 28 -6.39 -6.09 4.83
C MET A 28 -7.10 -7.37 4.39
N SER A 29 -8.01 -7.26 3.41
CA SER A 29 -8.55 -8.45 2.74
C SER A 29 -7.44 -9.26 2.09
N TYR A 30 -7.67 -10.55 1.87
CA TYR A 30 -6.69 -11.43 1.23
C TYR A 30 -6.17 -10.85 -0.10
N GLU A 31 -7.08 -10.33 -0.93
CA GLU A 31 -6.73 -9.70 -2.21
C GLU A 31 -5.86 -8.45 -2.04
N THR A 32 -6.16 -7.61 -1.03
CA THR A 32 -5.33 -6.44 -0.73
C THR A 32 -3.95 -6.84 -0.22
N GLN A 33 -3.85 -7.87 0.63
CA GLN A 33 -2.56 -8.38 1.10
C GLN A 33 -1.72 -8.93 -0.06
N LYS A 34 -2.35 -9.67 -0.97
CA LYS A 34 -1.71 -10.19 -2.18
C LYS A 34 -1.20 -9.06 -3.07
N LEU A 35 -2.04 -8.06 -3.36
CA LEU A 35 -1.65 -6.90 -4.15
C LEU A 35 -0.53 -6.09 -3.47
N PHE A 36 -0.56 -5.95 -2.15
CA PHE A 36 0.49 -5.25 -1.42
C PHE A 36 1.83 -5.99 -1.46
N LYS A 37 1.79 -7.34 -1.41
CA LYS A 37 2.97 -8.18 -1.61
C LYS A 37 3.55 -8.02 -3.02
N GLU A 38 2.69 -7.98 -4.03
CA GLU A 38 3.09 -7.72 -5.42
C GLU A 38 3.71 -6.33 -5.58
N ALA A 39 3.11 -5.29 -4.98
CA ALA A 39 3.65 -3.93 -4.99
C ALA A 39 5.02 -3.84 -4.30
N ARG A 40 5.24 -4.58 -3.20
CA ARG A 40 6.55 -4.68 -2.53
C ARG A 40 7.59 -5.41 -3.37
N ASN A 41 7.19 -6.45 -4.10
CA ASN A 41 8.08 -7.13 -5.04
C ASN A 41 8.45 -6.20 -6.20
N PHE A 42 7.46 -5.51 -6.78
CA PHE A 42 7.66 -4.50 -7.81
C PHE A 42 8.62 -3.40 -7.35
N LYS A 43 8.49 -2.94 -6.10
CA LYS A 43 9.42 -1.98 -5.50
C LYS A 43 10.87 -2.44 -5.61
N LYS A 44 11.14 -3.71 -5.26
CA LYS A 44 12.48 -4.31 -5.32
C LYS A 44 12.96 -4.49 -6.75
N SER A 45 12.10 -4.96 -7.64
CA SER A 45 12.44 -5.23 -9.04
C SER A 45 12.72 -3.96 -9.85
N TYR A 46 11.99 -2.87 -9.60
CA TYR A 46 12.07 -1.64 -10.40
C TYR A 46 12.66 -0.45 -9.63
N ASN A 47 13.32 -0.73 -8.51
CA ASN A 47 14.06 0.23 -7.70
C ASN A 47 13.23 1.45 -7.23
N TYR A 48 12.01 1.19 -6.74
CA TYR A 48 11.20 2.23 -6.09
C TYR A 48 11.66 2.41 -4.64
N LYS A 49 11.68 3.65 -4.15
CA LYS A 49 12.11 3.94 -2.78
C LYS A 49 11.03 3.59 -1.75
N PHE A 50 9.75 3.83 -2.05
CA PHE A 50 8.67 3.70 -1.08
C PHE A 50 7.51 2.84 -1.58
N ALA A 51 7.00 1.99 -0.69
CA ALA A 51 5.78 1.20 -0.86
C ALA A 51 5.10 1.07 0.51
N TRP A 52 3.88 1.59 0.66
CA TRP A 52 3.16 1.58 1.95
C TRP A 52 1.65 1.47 1.75
N PHE A 53 0.95 1.18 2.83
CA PHE A 53 -0.50 1.09 2.89
C PHE A 53 -1.01 2.18 3.83
N SER A 54 -2.00 2.97 3.39
CA SER A 54 -2.60 4.06 4.17
C SER A 54 -4.01 4.34 3.67
N ASP A 55 -4.96 4.57 4.58
CA ASP A 55 -6.36 4.88 4.28
C ASP A 55 -7.02 3.89 3.29
N GLY A 56 -6.72 2.59 3.41
CA GLY A 56 -7.24 1.56 2.51
C GLY A 56 -6.57 1.51 1.14
N LYS A 57 -5.50 2.28 0.92
CA LYS A 57 -4.84 2.44 -0.38
C LYS A 57 -3.41 1.94 -0.33
N ILE A 58 -3.02 1.20 -1.37
CA ILE A 58 -1.62 0.81 -1.59
C ILE A 58 -0.95 1.90 -2.42
N LEU A 59 0.13 2.45 -1.89
CA LEU A 59 0.84 3.58 -2.47
C LEU A 59 2.28 3.18 -2.81
N LEU A 60 2.73 3.59 -4.00
CA LEU A 60 4.08 3.40 -4.50
C LEU A 60 4.68 4.75 -4.87
N ARG A 61 5.98 4.93 -4.62
CA ARG A 61 6.69 6.15 -5.00
C ARG A 61 8.14 5.84 -5.37
N LYS A 62 8.58 6.35 -6.52
CA LYS A 62 9.91 6.05 -7.07
C LYS A 62 11.02 6.77 -6.31
N LYS A 63 10.96 8.10 -6.22
CA LYS A 63 11.87 8.97 -5.45
C LYS A 63 11.06 9.99 -4.61
N GLU A 64 11.73 10.76 -3.76
CA GLU A 64 11.10 11.78 -2.90
C GLU A 64 10.50 12.98 -3.64
N GLU A 65 10.84 13.19 -4.90
CA GLU A 65 10.25 14.24 -5.75
C GLU A 65 9.23 13.66 -6.73
N SER A 66 9.19 12.33 -6.88
CA SER A 66 8.28 11.68 -7.82
C SER A 66 6.84 11.71 -7.31
N PRO A 67 5.84 11.68 -8.21
CA PRO A 67 4.45 11.55 -7.82
C PRO A 67 4.19 10.22 -7.11
N VAL A 68 3.23 10.24 -6.19
CA VAL A 68 2.73 9.03 -5.52
C VAL A 68 1.73 8.33 -6.43
N ILE A 69 1.92 7.04 -6.62
CA ILE A 69 1.09 6.19 -7.47
C ILE A 69 0.20 5.35 -6.58
N HIS A 70 -1.11 5.43 -6.80
CA HIS A 70 -2.09 4.57 -6.15
C HIS A 70 -2.27 3.26 -6.92
N VAL A 71 -1.89 2.14 -6.31
CA VAL A 71 -2.05 0.80 -6.86
C VAL A 71 -3.41 0.23 -6.46
N LYS A 72 -4.42 0.49 -7.29
CA LYS A 72 -5.77 -0.08 -7.14
C LYS A 72 -5.89 -1.52 -7.64
N SER A 73 -5.03 -1.92 -8.57
CA SER A 73 -5.05 -3.25 -9.18
C SER A 73 -3.67 -3.62 -9.74
N ALA A 74 -3.47 -4.92 -9.99
CA ALA A 74 -2.23 -5.45 -10.59
C ALA A 74 -1.91 -4.81 -11.95
N ASN A 75 -2.93 -4.42 -12.73
CA ASN A 75 -2.76 -3.77 -14.03
C ASN A 75 -1.97 -2.45 -13.94
N ILE A 76 -2.06 -1.74 -12.82
CA ILE A 76 -1.29 -0.51 -12.63
C ILE A 76 0.20 -0.84 -12.53
N LEU A 77 0.57 -1.94 -11.88
CA LEU A 77 1.96 -2.40 -11.81
C LEU A 77 2.47 -2.80 -13.20
N GLU A 78 1.64 -3.46 -14.01
CA GLU A 78 1.97 -3.82 -15.39
C GLU A 78 2.22 -2.58 -16.27
N ASN A 79 1.38 -1.55 -16.16
CA ASN A 79 1.53 -0.31 -16.91
C ASN A 79 2.77 0.50 -16.52
N LEU A 80 3.30 0.29 -15.31
CA LEU A 80 4.51 0.95 -14.82
C LEU A 80 5.80 0.25 -15.26
N LYS A 81 5.70 -0.93 -15.87
CA LYS A 81 6.86 -1.60 -16.47
C LYS A 81 7.33 -0.78 -17.67
N PRO A 82 8.64 -0.50 -17.79
CA PRO A 82 9.15 0.14 -19.00
C PRO A 82 8.86 -0.76 -20.21
N LYS A 83 8.44 -0.15 -21.34
CA LYS A 83 8.05 -0.86 -22.58
C LYS A 83 9.19 -1.64 -23.26
N SER A 84 10.34 -1.86 -22.60
CA SER A 84 11.57 -2.37 -23.21
C SER A 84 12.13 -3.67 -22.59
N GLU A 85 11.35 -4.44 -21.82
CA GLU A 85 11.80 -5.76 -21.34
C GLU A 85 10.82 -6.88 -21.70
N LYS A 86 10.98 -7.39 -22.92
CA LYS A 86 10.60 -8.76 -23.26
C LYS A 86 11.44 -9.71 -22.40
N LYS A 87 10.75 -10.55 -21.62
CA LYS A 87 11.20 -11.81 -20.97
C LYS A 87 12.63 -11.83 -20.39
N THR A 88 12.73 -11.96 -19.07
CA THR A 88 13.69 -12.91 -18.47
C THR A 88 13.07 -13.66 -17.30
N ASN A 89 13.30 -14.97 -17.33
CA ASN A 89 12.86 -15.99 -16.39
C ASN A 89 13.39 -15.75 -14.98
N GLY A 90 12.58 -16.10 -13.98
CA GLY A 90 12.98 -16.08 -12.58
C GLY A 90 12.16 -17.03 -11.70
N GLN A 91 11.92 -18.26 -12.16
CA GLN A 91 11.54 -19.37 -11.27
C GLN A 91 12.72 -19.63 -10.31
N LYS A 92 12.67 -19.04 -9.10
CA LYS A 92 13.52 -19.52 -8.01
C LYS A 92 12.93 -20.83 -7.49
N LYS A 93 13.50 -21.94 -7.98
CA LYS A 93 13.39 -23.28 -7.37
C LYS A 93 13.74 -23.18 -5.88
N LYS A 94 12.81 -23.57 -5.02
CA LYS A 94 13.10 -23.90 -3.62
C LYS A 94 13.77 -25.26 -3.61
N ASN A 95 15.08 -25.30 -3.39
CA ASN A 95 15.74 -26.51 -2.92
C ASN A 95 15.49 -26.59 -1.41
N LYS A 96 14.87 -27.68 -0.94
CA LYS A 96 14.81 -28.03 0.47
C LYS A 96 15.67 -29.29 0.63
N SER A 97 16.70 -29.14 1.45
CA SER A 97 17.60 -30.20 1.90
C SER A 97 16.89 -31.17 2.83
#